data_AF-A0A4E0RNB7-F1
#
_entry.id   AF-A0A4E0RNB7-F1
#
_cell.length_a   1.000
_cell.length_b   1.000
_cell.length_c   1.000
_cell.angle_alpha   90.00
_cell.angle_beta   90.00
_cell.angle_gamma   90.00
#
_symmetry.space_group_name_H-M   'P 1'
#
loop_
_entity.id
_entity.type
_entity.pdbx_description
1 polymer ?
#
loop_
_entity_poly.entity_id
_entity_poly.type
_entity_poly.pdbx_seq_one_letter_code
_entity_poly.pdbx_strand_id
1 'polypeptide(L)'
;MAYLTRCQVFRGLPAISKIINASNSGALVGQRSLQNVVKSYSSLVSNVRKSGVTALRPFNQNSQKIGQALVPFANQLRASSTGDHVKLWQMERVVAAAFIVLLPGVLLVQNVILDGAFAALLVMHAHWGLEAIILDYARPAVVGPVLPKILFAALYAMSVVTLAGLLALAYNGPGVGGAVKKFWAIGNK
;
A
#
# COMPACT_ATOMS: atom_id res chain seq x y z
N MET A 1 22.02 -12.17 -15.23
CA MET A 1 20.77 -12.94 -15.36
C MET A 1 20.18 -12.65 -16.73
N ALA A 2 20.55 -13.47 -17.71
CA ALA A 2 20.24 -13.31 -19.12
C ALA A 2 18.84 -13.85 -19.43
N TYR A 3 18.00 -13.06 -20.09
CA TYR A 3 16.85 -13.57 -20.84
C TYR A 3 17.03 -13.22 -22.31
N LEU A 4 16.92 -14.25 -23.12
CA LEU A 4 17.47 -14.40 -24.45
C LEU A 4 16.63 -13.71 -25.53
N THR A 5 17.34 -12.94 -26.34
CA THR A 5 17.08 -12.68 -27.76
C THR A 5 17.04 -14.00 -28.54
N ARG A 6 15.93 -14.31 -29.25
CA ARG A 6 15.99 -14.90 -30.62
C ARG A 6 14.64 -14.93 -31.34
N CYS A 7 14.43 -13.96 -32.23
CA CYS A 7 13.78 -14.23 -33.51
C CYS A 7 14.68 -15.14 -34.36
N GLN A 8 14.11 -15.81 -35.38
CA GLN A 8 14.75 -16.57 -36.48
C GLN A 8 14.73 -18.10 -36.33
N VAL A 9 13.60 -18.74 -36.68
CA VAL A 9 13.62 -20.06 -37.33
C VAL A 9 12.48 -20.15 -38.36
N PHE A 10 12.63 -19.39 -39.45
CA PHE A 10 11.93 -19.68 -40.71
C PHE A 10 12.98 -19.69 -41.83
N ARG A 11 13.91 -20.64 -41.74
CA ARG A 11 14.84 -20.99 -42.81
C ARG A 11 14.91 -22.51 -42.89
N GLY A 12 14.32 -23.03 -43.95
CA GLY A 12 14.27 -24.46 -44.21
C GLY A 12 13.08 -24.85 -45.09
N LEU A 13 12.91 -24.17 -46.22
CA LEU A 13 12.12 -24.70 -47.34
C LEU A 13 13.05 -25.54 -48.22
N PRO A 14 13.05 -26.87 -48.11
CA PRO A 14 13.31 -27.69 -49.28
C PRO A 14 11.98 -27.91 -50.02
N ALA A 15 11.81 -27.15 -51.09
CA ALA A 15 11.28 -27.60 -52.37
C ALA A 15 10.14 -28.65 -52.39
N ILE A 16 8.97 -28.35 -51.82
CA ILE A 16 7.74 -29.13 -52.12
C ILE A 16 7.26 -28.85 -53.56
N SER A 17 7.63 -27.71 -54.15
CA SER A 17 7.29 -27.37 -55.54
C SER A 17 7.96 -28.27 -56.58
N LYS A 18 9.08 -28.94 -56.26
CA LYS A 18 9.71 -29.91 -57.17
C LYS A 18 8.97 -31.25 -57.21
N ILE A 19 8.21 -31.60 -56.17
CA ILE A 19 7.45 -32.86 -56.11
C ILE A 19 6.14 -32.73 -56.90
N ILE A 20 5.50 -31.55 -56.87
CA ILE A 20 4.21 -31.34 -57.52
C ILE A 20 4.34 -31.33 -59.05
N ASN A 21 5.45 -30.82 -59.61
CA ASN A 21 5.61 -30.73 -61.06
C ASN A 21 6.09 -32.03 -61.75
N ALA A 22 6.44 -33.06 -60.97
CA ALA A 22 6.79 -34.39 -61.52
C ALA A 22 5.55 -35.31 -61.68
N SER A 23 4.40 -34.92 -61.15
CA SER A 23 3.18 -35.73 -61.18
C SER A 23 2.14 -35.18 -62.15
N ASN A 24 2.54 -34.79 -63.36
CA ASN A 24 1.60 -34.35 -64.40
C ASN A 24 1.59 -35.28 -65.62
N SER A 25 1.87 -36.57 -65.39
CA SER A 25 1.77 -37.61 -66.41
C SER A 25 1.05 -38.83 -65.83
N GLY A 26 -0.27 -38.83 -65.98
CA GLY A 26 -1.11 -40.04 -65.98
C GLY A 26 -1.40 -40.69 -64.62
N ALA A 27 -2.44 -40.24 -63.91
CA ALA A 27 -3.21 -41.07 -62.97
C ALA A 27 -4.48 -40.35 -62.45
N LEU A 28 -5.41 -39.96 -63.32
CA LEU A 28 -6.60 -39.17 -62.94
C LEU A 28 -7.76 -39.97 -62.28
N VAL A 29 -7.52 -41.19 -61.78
CA VAL A 29 -8.57 -42.03 -61.17
C VAL A 29 -8.38 -42.25 -59.66
N GLY A 30 -7.15 -42.15 -59.12
CA GLY A 30 -6.86 -42.38 -57.69
C GLY A 30 -6.85 -41.14 -56.79
N GLN A 31 -6.85 -39.95 -57.37
CA GLN A 31 -6.52 -38.71 -56.64
C GLN A 31 -7.71 -38.16 -55.83
N ARG A 32 -8.95 -38.44 -56.21
CA ARG A 32 -10.14 -37.91 -55.51
C ARG A 32 -10.40 -38.59 -54.16
N SER A 33 -10.08 -39.88 -54.02
CA SER A 33 -10.30 -40.59 -52.74
C SER A 33 -9.31 -40.14 -51.67
N LEU A 34 -8.03 -39.97 -52.02
CA LEU A 34 -7.01 -39.50 -51.08
C LEU A 34 -7.25 -38.07 -50.60
N GLN A 35 -7.76 -37.19 -51.46
CA GLN A 35 -8.11 -35.82 -51.07
C GLN A 35 -9.28 -35.78 -50.07
N ASN A 36 -10.27 -36.65 -50.24
CA ASN A 36 -11.39 -36.77 -49.31
C ASN A 36 -10.96 -37.35 -47.96
N VAL A 37 -10.06 -38.35 -48.00
CA VAL A 37 -9.48 -38.97 -46.81
C VAL A 37 -8.63 -37.96 -46.01
N VAL A 38 -7.77 -37.18 -46.67
CA VAL A 38 -6.98 -36.11 -46.03
C VAL A 38 -7.87 -35.01 -45.44
N LYS A 39 -8.94 -34.60 -46.14
CA LYS A 39 -9.92 -33.65 -45.60
C LYS A 39 -10.62 -34.21 -44.35
N SER A 40 -11.04 -35.46 -44.37
CA SER A 40 -11.63 -36.13 -43.20
C SER A 40 -10.66 -36.19 -42.01
N TYR A 41 -9.40 -36.58 -42.23
CA TYR A 41 -8.40 -36.58 -41.15
C TYR A 41 -8.13 -35.18 -40.59
N SER A 42 -8.01 -34.17 -41.46
CA SER A 42 -7.77 -32.78 -41.01
C SER A 42 -8.94 -32.23 -40.18
N SER A 43 -10.18 -32.57 -40.55
CA SER A 43 -11.37 -32.18 -39.79
C SER A 43 -11.44 -32.89 -38.43
N LEU A 44 -11.12 -34.19 -38.37
CA LEU A 44 -11.07 -34.97 -37.13
C LEU A 44 -10.03 -34.42 -36.15
N VAL A 45 -8.81 -34.16 -36.61
CA VAL A 45 -7.74 -33.57 -35.78
C VAL A 45 -8.14 -32.18 -35.28
N SER A 46 -8.79 -31.37 -36.12
CA SER A 46 -9.27 -30.04 -35.71
C SER A 46 -10.39 -30.11 -34.68
N ASN A 47 -11.28 -31.10 -34.78
CA ASN A 47 -12.39 -31.30 -33.85
C ASN A 47 -11.91 -31.87 -32.51
N VAL A 48 -10.98 -32.82 -32.52
CA VAL A 48 -10.34 -33.37 -31.30
C VAL A 48 -9.56 -32.28 -30.55
N ARG A 49 -8.81 -31.42 -31.26
CA ARG A 49 -8.07 -30.31 -30.66
C ARG A 49 -9.00 -29.26 -30.02
N LYS A 50 -10.13 -28.95 -30.67
CA LYS A 50 -11.15 -28.06 -30.10
C LYS A 50 -11.79 -28.66 -28.85
N SER A 51 -12.16 -29.95 -28.88
CA SER A 51 -12.77 -30.64 -27.74
C SER A 51 -11.86 -30.74 -26.52
N GLY A 52 -10.56 -31.03 -26.72
CA GLY A 52 -9.59 -31.07 -25.61
C GLY A 52 -9.32 -29.70 -24.97
N VAL A 53 -9.33 -28.63 -25.77
CA VAL A 53 -9.16 -27.25 -25.27
C VAL A 53 -10.42 -26.74 -24.56
N THR A 54 -11.62 -27.19 -24.94
CA THR A 54 -12.87 -26.81 -24.26
C THR A 54 -13.03 -27.48 -22.89
N ALA A 55 -12.56 -28.72 -22.72
CA ALA A 55 -12.69 -29.46 -21.46
C ALA A 55 -11.83 -28.91 -20.30
N LEU A 56 -10.71 -28.22 -20.59
CA LEU A 56 -9.81 -27.66 -19.56
C LEU A 56 -10.06 -26.19 -19.22
N ARG A 57 -10.95 -25.53 -19.97
CA ARG A 57 -11.35 -24.13 -19.74
C ARG A 57 -12.19 -23.87 -18.47
N PRO A 58 -13.14 -24.73 -18.05
CA PRO A 58 -14.03 -24.39 -16.93
C PRO A 58 -13.30 -24.41 -15.58
N PHE A 59 -12.23 -25.20 -15.43
CA PHE A 59 -11.46 -25.25 -14.18
C PHE A 59 -10.60 -24.00 -13.96
N ASN A 60 -9.91 -23.52 -15.00
CA ASN A 60 -9.06 -22.32 -14.89
C ASN A 60 -9.91 -21.04 -14.66
N GLN A 61 -11.06 -20.94 -15.32
CA GLN A 61 -11.93 -19.77 -15.16
C GLN A 61 -12.58 -19.67 -13.77
N ASN A 62 -12.84 -20.80 -13.10
CA ASN A 62 -13.48 -20.79 -11.78
C ASN A 62 -12.49 -20.45 -10.64
N SER A 63 -11.25 -20.93 -10.73
CA SER A 63 -10.20 -20.61 -9.74
C SER A 63 -9.79 -19.13 -9.75
N GLN A 64 -9.79 -18.50 -10.93
CA GLN A 64 -9.53 -17.05 -11.06
C GLN A 64 -10.66 -16.20 -10.46
N LYS A 65 -11.92 -16.65 -10.54
CA LYS A 65 -13.09 -15.93 -9.98
C LYS A 65 -13.10 -15.93 -8.45
N ILE A 66 -12.78 -17.06 -7.83
CA ILE A 66 -12.71 -17.17 -6.36
C ILE A 66 -11.55 -16.33 -5.82
N GLY A 67 -10.37 -16.39 -6.48
CA GLY A 67 -9.22 -15.55 -6.13
C GLY A 67 -9.54 -14.06 -6.25
N GLN A 68 -10.19 -13.64 -7.35
CA GLN A 68 -10.55 -12.24 -7.62
C GLN A 68 -11.67 -11.71 -6.72
N ALA A 69 -12.58 -12.56 -6.23
CA ALA A 69 -13.64 -12.16 -5.30
C ALA A 69 -13.16 -12.00 -3.85
N LEU A 70 -12.10 -12.71 -3.46
CA LEU A 70 -11.52 -12.62 -2.11
C LEU A 70 -10.58 -11.42 -1.92
N VAL A 71 -9.95 -10.91 -2.99
CA VAL A 71 -9.10 -9.69 -2.92
C VAL A 71 -9.88 -8.44 -2.50
N PRO A 72 -11.04 -8.08 -3.09
CA PRO A 72 -11.79 -6.91 -2.69
C PRO A 72 -12.38 -7.07 -1.28
N PHE A 73 -12.79 -8.29 -0.88
CA PHE A 73 -13.24 -8.56 0.48
C PHE A 73 -12.12 -8.41 1.51
N ALA A 74 -10.92 -8.94 1.23
CA ALA A 74 -9.74 -8.75 2.08
C ALA A 74 -9.24 -7.30 2.12
N ASN A 75 -9.50 -6.51 1.07
CA ASN A 75 -9.24 -5.07 1.05
C ASN A 75 -10.31 -4.28 1.83
N GLN A 76 -11.59 -4.68 1.75
CA GLN A 76 -12.68 -4.11 2.55
C GLN A 76 -12.49 -4.39 4.04
N LEU A 77 -12.05 -5.60 4.42
CA LEU A 77 -11.77 -5.94 5.81
C LEU A 77 -10.57 -5.15 6.39
N ARG A 78 -9.61 -4.74 5.56
CA ARG A 78 -8.52 -3.82 5.95
C ARG A 78 -8.96 -2.35 6.00
N ALA A 79 -9.92 -1.97 5.16
CA ALA A 79 -10.52 -0.64 5.17
C ALA A 79 -11.59 -0.46 6.26
N SER A 80 -12.06 -1.54 6.89
CA SER A 80 -13.06 -1.49 7.97
C SER A 80 -12.46 -1.42 9.38
N SER A 81 -11.12 -1.44 9.53
CA SER A 81 -10.46 -1.05 10.80
C SER A 81 -10.27 0.47 10.92
N THR A 82 -10.89 1.23 10.00
CA THR A 82 -10.76 2.67 9.83
C THR A 82 -11.76 3.38 10.71
N GLY A 83 -11.32 3.80 11.90
CA GLY A 83 -11.92 4.98 12.54
C GLY A 83 -11.82 6.18 11.60
N ASP A 84 -12.62 7.22 11.77
CA ASP A 84 -12.64 8.41 10.90
C ASP A 84 -11.27 9.13 10.83
N HIS A 85 -10.29 8.60 10.09
CA HIS A 85 -8.91 9.11 10.00
C HIS A 85 -8.88 10.51 9.38
N VAL A 86 -9.86 10.83 8.55
CA VAL A 86 -10.05 12.17 7.99
C VAL A 86 -10.35 13.18 9.10
N LYS A 87 -11.21 12.83 10.07
CA LYS A 87 -11.53 13.72 11.19
C LYS A 87 -10.33 13.90 12.11
N LEU A 88 -9.60 12.82 12.40
CA LEU A 88 -8.39 12.90 13.21
C LEU A 88 -7.34 13.79 12.55
N TRP A 89 -7.10 13.61 11.24
CA TRP A 89 -6.20 14.46 10.47
C TRP A 89 -6.65 15.93 10.46
N GLN A 90 -7.94 16.20 10.29
CA GLN A 90 -8.50 17.56 10.39
C GLN A 90 -8.25 18.18 11.77
N MET A 91 -8.49 17.43 12.85
CA MET A 91 -8.22 17.90 14.22
C MET A 91 -6.74 18.24 14.42
N GLU A 92 -5.81 17.41 13.94
CA GLU A 92 -4.38 17.73 14.00
C GLU A 92 -4.05 19.06 13.32
N ARG A 93 -4.64 19.32 12.13
CA ARG A 93 -4.41 20.57 11.41
C ARG A 93 -4.98 21.76 12.16
N VAL A 94 -6.16 21.63 12.76
CA VAL A 94 -6.79 22.67 13.58
C VAL A 94 -5.92 22.99 14.81
N VAL A 95 -5.44 21.96 15.51
CA VAL A 95 -4.53 22.12 16.65
C VAL A 95 -3.22 22.77 16.23
N ALA A 96 -2.63 22.35 15.10
CA ALA A 96 -1.43 22.97 14.55
C ALA A 96 -1.64 24.45 14.21
N ALA A 97 -2.77 24.80 13.58
CA ALA A 97 -3.12 26.18 13.27
C ALA A 97 -3.34 27.02 14.53
N ALA A 98 -3.91 26.45 15.60
CA ALA A 98 -4.12 27.14 16.87
C ALA A 98 -2.81 27.63 17.50
N PHE A 99 -1.69 26.91 17.32
CA PHE A 99 -0.39 27.35 17.85
C PHE A 99 0.13 28.65 17.26
N ILE A 100 -0.26 29.00 16.03
CA ILE A 100 0.16 30.25 15.39
C ILE A 100 -0.28 31.45 16.23
N VAL A 101 -1.47 31.37 16.85
CA VAL A 101 -2.02 32.41 17.72
C VAL A 101 -1.57 32.22 19.17
N LEU A 102 -1.55 30.98 19.66
CA LEU A 102 -1.23 30.72 21.06
C LEU A 102 0.23 30.99 21.43
N LEU A 103 1.18 30.73 20.54
CA LEU A 103 2.61 30.98 20.80
C LEU A 103 2.91 32.45 21.14
N PRO A 104 2.52 33.44 20.30
CA PRO A 104 2.67 34.84 20.69
C PRO A 104 1.73 35.21 21.85
N GLY A 105 0.54 34.62 21.93
CA GLY A 105 -0.43 34.87 23.00
C GLY A 105 0.11 34.59 24.40
N VAL A 106 0.71 33.42 24.62
CA VAL A 106 1.30 32.98 25.89
C VAL A 106 2.48 33.86 26.31
N LEU A 107 3.27 34.34 25.35
CA LEU A 107 4.41 35.22 25.64
C LEU A 107 3.97 36.64 26.00
N LEU A 108 2.91 37.15 25.39
CA LEU A 108 2.41 38.51 25.66
C LEU A 108 1.54 38.54 26.91
N VAL A 109 0.59 37.61 27.01
CA VAL A 109 -0.45 37.57 28.04
C VAL A 109 -0.22 36.36 28.94
N GLN A 110 0.33 36.60 30.13
CA GLN A 110 0.60 35.57 31.14
C GLN A 110 -0.66 35.27 31.94
N ASN A 111 -1.58 34.49 31.34
CA ASN A 111 -2.84 34.09 31.95
C ASN A 111 -2.90 32.57 32.15
N VAL A 112 -3.35 32.13 33.33
CA VAL A 112 -3.43 30.70 33.70
C VAL A 112 -4.29 29.88 32.73
N ILE A 113 -5.38 30.44 32.21
CA ILE A 113 -6.27 29.76 31.27
C ILE A 113 -5.58 29.58 29.91
N LEU A 114 -4.89 30.63 29.44
CA LEU A 114 -4.14 30.56 28.17
C LEU A 114 -2.97 29.59 28.28
N ASP A 115 -2.23 29.60 29.39
CA ASP A 115 -1.12 28.69 29.64
C ASP A 115 -1.61 27.24 29.78
N GLY A 116 -2.76 27.02 30.43
CA GLY A 116 -3.38 25.70 30.52
C GLY A 116 -3.88 25.17 29.17
N ALA A 117 -4.51 26.03 28.36
CA ALA A 117 -4.93 25.68 27.01
C ALA A 117 -3.73 25.37 26.10
N PHE A 118 -2.68 26.19 26.16
CA PHE A 118 -1.42 25.94 25.46
C PHE A 118 -0.78 24.63 25.89
N ALA A 119 -0.70 24.35 27.19
CA ALA A 119 -0.17 23.11 27.73
C ALA A 119 -0.92 21.87 27.20
N ALA A 120 -2.26 21.90 27.26
CA ALA A 120 -3.09 20.79 26.79
C ALA A 120 -2.92 20.53 25.30
N LEU A 121 -2.98 21.60 24.48
CA LEU A 121 -2.79 21.48 23.04
C LEU A 121 -1.39 21.03 22.68
N LEU A 122 -0.35 21.53 23.38
CA LEU A 122 1.05 21.15 23.16
C LEU A 122 1.25 19.65 23.34
N VAL A 123 0.74 19.11 24.45
CA VAL A 123 0.84 17.66 24.72
C VAL A 123 0.03 16.86 23.72
N MET A 124 -1.19 17.28 23.39
CA MET A 124 -2.03 16.59 22.41
C MET A 124 -1.36 16.53 21.03
N HIS A 125 -0.83 17.65 20.55
CA HIS A 125 -0.12 17.73 19.27
C HIS A 125 1.14 16.86 19.25
N ALA A 126 1.93 16.91 20.33
CA ALA A 126 3.12 16.07 20.46
C ALA A 126 2.76 14.58 20.55
N HIS A 127 1.67 14.21 21.23
CA HIS A 127 1.23 12.83 21.36
C HIS A 127 0.88 12.23 19.99
N TRP A 128 0.03 12.89 19.20
CA TRP A 128 -0.33 12.43 17.86
C TRP A 128 0.87 12.42 16.90
N GLY A 129 1.72 13.44 16.96
CA GLY A 129 2.93 13.49 16.13
C GLY A 129 3.91 12.35 16.44
N LEU A 130 4.14 12.05 17.73
CA LEU A 130 5.01 10.95 18.14
C LEU A 130 4.39 9.58 17.85
N GLU A 131 3.06 9.44 17.96
CA GLU A 131 2.36 8.22 17.58
C GLU A 131 2.62 7.86 16.11
N ALA A 132 2.52 8.84 15.21
CA ALA A 132 2.83 8.65 13.79
C ALA A 132 4.30 8.25 13.57
N ILE A 133 5.25 8.89 14.26
CA ILE A 133 6.69 8.55 14.18
C ILE A 133 6.92 7.09 14.64
N ILE A 134 6.29 6.67 15.74
CA ILE A 134 6.40 5.28 16.24
C ILE A 134 5.85 4.31 15.19
N LEU A 135 4.70 4.62 14.57
CA LEU A 135 4.12 3.76 13.54
C LEU A 135 4.99 3.65 12.28
N ASP A 136 5.65 4.72 11.88
CA ASP A 136 6.50 4.75 10.69
C ASP A 136 7.83 4.00 10.90
N TYR A 137 8.46 4.16 12.07
CA TYR A 137 9.82 3.67 12.32
C TYR A 137 9.90 2.42 13.19
N ALA A 138 9.00 2.22 14.16
CA ALA A 138 8.98 1.04 15.03
C ALA A 138 8.21 -0.13 14.39
N ARG A 139 8.55 -0.47 13.14
CA ARG A 139 7.89 -1.57 12.43
C ARG A 139 8.30 -2.92 13.05
N PRO A 140 7.35 -3.80 13.45
CA PRO A 140 7.66 -5.10 14.07
C PRO A 140 8.60 -5.99 13.24
N ALA A 141 8.59 -5.82 11.92
CA ALA A 141 9.47 -6.55 11.00
C ALA A 141 10.96 -6.17 11.14
N VAL A 142 11.26 -4.96 11.62
CA VAL A 142 12.64 -4.46 11.75
C VAL A 142 13.11 -4.53 13.20
N VAL A 143 12.26 -4.09 14.14
CA VAL A 143 12.64 -3.91 15.55
C VAL A 143 12.14 -5.03 16.49
N GLY A 144 11.44 -6.00 15.94
CA GLY A 144 10.82 -7.09 16.70
C GLY A 144 9.45 -6.72 17.30
N PRO A 145 8.68 -7.72 17.78
CA PRO A 145 7.29 -7.54 18.17
C PRO A 145 7.08 -6.89 19.54
N VAL A 146 8.13 -6.76 20.36
CA VAL A 146 8.05 -6.26 21.74
C VAL A 146 8.27 -4.76 21.82
N LEU A 147 9.23 -4.23 21.04
CA LEU A 147 9.63 -2.83 21.12
C LEU A 147 8.48 -1.84 20.85
N PRO A 148 7.61 -2.03 19.84
CA PRO A 148 6.52 -1.09 19.56
C PRO A 148 5.56 -0.95 20.74
N LYS A 149 5.30 -2.03 21.48
CA LYS A 149 4.43 -2.01 22.66
C LYS A 149 5.01 -1.17 23.79
N ILE A 150 6.32 -1.28 24.01
CA ILE A 150 7.04 -0.48 25.01
C ILE A 150 7.01 1.00 24.59
N LEU A 151 7.24 1.31 23.31
CA LEU A 151 7.21 2.67 22.81
C LEU A 151 5.83 3.33 22.97
N PHE A 152 4.74 2.62 22.69
CA PHE A 152 3.40 3.15 22.96
C PHE A 152 3.17 3.36 24.47
N ALA A 153 3.56 2.41 25.32
CA ALA A 153 3.45 2.58 26.77
C ALA A 153 4.24 3.80 27.27
N ALA A 154 5.47 3.98 26.77
CA ALA A 154 6.31 5.13 27.08
C ALA A 154 5.71 6.45 26.55
N LEU A 155 5.09 6.43 25.36
CA LEU A 155 4.40 7.59 24.80
C LEU A 155 3.27 8.05 25.72
N TYR A 156 2.38 7.15 26.16
CA TYR A 156 1.31 7.49 27.09
C TYR A 156 1.84 8.01 28.42
N ALA A 157 2.86 7.35 28.98
CA ALA A 157 3.48 7.78 30.24
C ALA A 157 4.09 9.19 30.11
N MET A 158 4.86 9.44 29.05
CA MET A 158 5.43 10.76 28.78
C MET A 158 4.34 11.82 28.62
N SER A 159 3.29 11.56 27.85
CA SER A 159 2.21 12.53 27.66
C SER A 159 1.51 12.90 28.97
N VAL A 160 1.22 11.93 29.84
CA VAL A 160 0.60 12.20 31.15
C VAL A 160 1.55 12.98 32.06
N VAL A 161 2.82 12.58 32.14
CA VAL A 161 3.83 13.26 32.96
C VAL A 161 4.06 14.70 32.49
N THR A 162 4.19 14.92 31.19
CA THR A 162 4.38 16.26 30.61
C THR A 162 3.15 17.13 30.82
N LEU A 163 1.94 16.60 30.64
CA LEU A 163 0.70 17.34 30.90
C LEU A 163 0.59 17.74 32.37
N ALA A 164 0.82 16.81 33.28
CA ALA A 164 0.79 17.08 34.71
C ALA A 164 1.84 18.13 35.10
N GLY A 165 3.06 18.04 34.56
CA GLY A 165 4.13 19.01 34.81
C GLY A 165 3.80 20.41 34.28
N LEU A 166 3.26 20.51 33.07
CA LEU A 166 2.86 21.79 32.48
C LEU A 166 1.67 22.43 33.22
N LEU A 167 0.67 21.63 33.62
CA LEU A 167 -0.45 22.13 34.42
C LEU A 167 0.02 22.55 35.82
N ALA A 168 0.92 21.80 36.45
CA ALA A 168 1.50 22.21 37.73
C ALA A 168 2.25 23.55 37.60
N LEU A 169 2.95 23.78 36.48
CA LEU A 169 3.63 25.04 36.19
C LEU A 169 2.65 26.19 35.93
N ALA A 170 1.52 25.92 35.28
CA ALA A 170 0.47 26.90 35.02
C ALA A 170 -0.29 27.33 36.29
N TYR A 171 -0.57 26.40 37.21
CA TYR A 171 -1.35 26.69 38.42
C TYR A 171 -0.51 27.10 39.63
N ASN A 172 0.65 26.47 39.85
CA ASN A 172 1.49 26.70 41.03
C ASN A 172 2.76 27.50 40.72
N GLY A 173 3.07 27.71 39.44
CA GLY A 173 4.31 28.32 38.98
C GLY A 173 4.10 29.65 38.26
N PRO A 174 5.16 30.17 37.61
CA PRO A 174 5.10 31.40 36.82
C PRO A 174 4.36 31.24 35.47
N GLY A 175 3.78 30.08 35.19
CA GLY A 175 3.23 29.76 33.87
C GLY A 175 4.31 29.39 32.84
N VAL A 176 3.87 28.92 31.67
CA VAL A 176 4.76 28.50 30.57
C VAL A 176 5.46 29.72 29.98
N GLY A 177 4.69 30.78 29.67
CA GLY A 177 5.26 32.02 29.12
C GLY A 177 6.20 32.72 30.09
N GLY A 178 5.86 32.74 31.38
CA GLY A 178 6.72 33.29 32.42
C GLY A 178 8.01 32.49 32.65
N ALA A 179 7.94 31.16 32.59
CA ALA A 179 9.11 30.30 32.66
C ALA A 179 10.09 30.53 31.50
N VAL A 180 9.58 30.66 30.27
CA VAL A 180 10.40 30.96 29.08
C VAL A 180 11.09 32.32 29.22
N LYS A 181 10.40 33.35 29.69
CA LYS A 181 11.00 34.68 29.92
C LYS A 181 12.12 34.63 30.97
N LYS A 182 11.89 33.92 32.08
CA LYS A 182 12.91 33.75 33.13
C LYS A 182 14.13 32.98 32.62
N PHE A 183 13.91 31.95 31.82
CA PHE A 183 14.98 31.19 31.18
C PHE A 183 15.82 32.08 30.25
N TRP A 184 15.17 32.92 29.43
CA TRP A 184 15.87 33.85 28.53
C TRP A 184 16.64 34.94 29.28
N ALA A 185 16.10 35.44 30.39
CA ALA A 185 16.74 36.48 31.19
C ALA A 185 18.01 36.01 31.93
N ILE A 186 18.26 34.69 32.01
CA ILE A 186 19.39 34.13 32.76
C ILE A 186 20.74 34.44 32.11
N GLY A 187 20.78 34.60 30.79
CA GLY A 187 21.99 34.91 30.03
C GLY A 187 22.35 36.40 29.96
N ASN A 188 21.49 37.28 30.49
CA ASN A 188 21.71 38.73 30.50
C ASN A 188 22.32 39.23 31.83
N LYS A 189 22.98 38.34 32.57
CA LYS A 189 23.66 38.66 33.84
C LYS A 189 25.17 38.60 33.70
#